data_AF-A0A1T4JT68-F1
#
_entry.id   AF-A0A1T4JT68-F1
#
_cell.length_a   1.000
_cell.length_b   1.000
_cell.length_c   1.000
_cell.angle_alpha   90.00
_cell.angle_beta   90.00
_cell.angle_gamma   90.00
#
_symmetry.space_group_name_H-M   'P 1'
#
loop_
_entity.id
_entity.type
_entity.pdbx_description
1 polymer ?
#
loop_
_entity_poly.entity_id
_entity_poly.type
_entity_poly.pdbx_seq_one_letter_code
_entity_poly.pdbx_strand_id
1 'polypeptide(L)'
;MTVLGFAGVFTVFTYIQPILTEITGFSRASVSPILLVFGAGLTVGNVAGGRFADRGLARALIGTLAGLAVVLVALQPVLGLKMPIVAMIGLFGVAAFATVAPLQLRVLKKAGPAGRTFASSLNIAAFNLGNALGAWAGGIAIDHGPGLAALPLLAAAITGAGLVVALVSLRLETRPAAAMVCDPESVM
;
A
#
# COMPACT_ATOMS: atom_id res chain seq x y z
N MET A 1 0.46 9.24 -3.66
CA MET A 1 0.65 8.25 -2.57
C MET A 1 -0.27 7.04 -2.71
N THR A 2 -1.59 7.17 -2.92
CA THR A 2 -2.51 6.02 -3.04
C THR A 2 -2.10 5.04 -4.15
N VAL A 3 -1.90 5.55 -5.37
CA VAL A 3 -1.47 4.73 -6.53
C VAL A 3 -0.20 3.94 -6.19
N LEU A 4 0.85 4.62 -5.70
CA LEU A 4 2.14 3.98 -5.39
C LEU A 4 2.06 3.01 -4.20
N GLY A 5 1.36 3.40 -3.12
CA GLY A 5 1.21 2.55 -1.94
C GLY A 5 0.54 1.22 -2.27
N PHE A 6 -0.49 1.26 -3.13
CA PHE A 6 -1.27 0.08 -3.48
C PHE A 6 -0.72 -0.68 -4.71
N ALA A 7 0.02 -0.01 -5.60
CA ALA A 7 0.75 -0.67 -6.68
C ALA A 7 1.73 -1.72 -6.15
N GLY A 8 2.48 -1.43 -5.08
CA GLY A 8 3.38 -2.42 -4.47
C GLY A 8 2.64 -3.68 -3.99
N VAL A 9 1.42 -3.55 -3.45
CA VAL A 9 0.60 -4.71 -3.08
C VAL A 9 0.33 -5.60 -4.29
N PHE A 10 -0.12 -5.01 -5.40
CA PHE A 10 -0.49 -5.77 -6.59
C PHE A 10 0.71 -6.27 -7.41
N THR A 11 1.90 -5.69 -7.24
CA THR A 11 3.14 -6.25 -7.78
C THR A 11 3.45 -7.64 -7.23
N VAL A 12 3.09 -7.94 -5.97
CA VAL A 12 3.22 -9.29 -5.40
C VAL A 12 1.93 -10.08 -5.56
N PHE A 13 0.79 -9.50 -5.21
CA PHE A 13 -0.49 -10.20 -5.11
C PHE A 13 -0.88 -10.89 -6.43
N THR A 14 -0.70 -10.21 -7.57
CA THR A 14 -0.99 -10.76 -8.91
C THR A 14 -0.21 -12.04 -9.21
N TYR A 15 0.98 -12.18 -8.61
CA TYR A 15 1.90 -13.28 -8.89
C TYR A 15 2.09 -14.21 -7.68
N ILE A 16 1.20 -14.18 -6.68
CA ILE A 16 1.28 -15.10 -5.53
C ILE A 16 1.23 -16.55 -5.97
N GLN A 17 0.35 -16.90 -6.91
CA GLN A 17 0.26 -18.27 -7.41
C GLN A 17 1.59 -18.76 -8.00
N PRO A 18 2.18 -18.10 -9.01
CA PRO A 18 3.45 -18.56 -9.58
C PRO A 18 4.60 -18.53 -8.55
N ILE A 19 4.63 -17.57 -7.62
CA ILE A 19 5.59 -17.59 -6.50
C ILE A 19 5.46 -18.91 -5.70
N LEU A 20 4.24 -19.26 -5.29
CA LEU A 20 3.98 -20.46 -4.49
C LEU A 20 4.30 -21.75 -5.24
N THR A 21 3.94 -21.84 -6.52
CA THR A 21 4.07 -23.08 -7.29
C THR A 21 5.47 -23.26 -7.88
N GLU A 22 6.11 -22.19 -8.35
CA GLU A 22 7.38 -22.27 -9.09
C GLU A 22 8.60 -22.04 -8.20
N ILE A 23 8.50 -21.17 -7.17
CA ILE A 23 9.61 -20.92 -6.24
C ILE A 23 9.50 -21.79 -4.99
N THR A 24 8.34 -21.77 -4.32
CA THR A 24 8.19 -22.50 -3.05
C THR A 24 7.92 -24.00 -3.26
N GLY A 25 7.44 -24.39 -4.44
CA GLY A 25 7.11 -25.78 -4.77
C GLY A 25 5.84 -26.30 -4.07
N PHE A 26 4.86 -25.44 -3.81
CA PHE A 26 3.51 -25.88 -3.45
C PHE A 26 2.77 -26.47 -4.65
N SER A 27 1.83 -27.38 -4.39
CA SER A 27 0.91 -27.83 -5.44
C SER A 27 -0.11 -26.73 -5.76
N ARG A 28 -0.69 -26.76 -6.97
CA ARG A 28 -1.77 -25.83 -7.35
C ARG A 28 -2.97 -25.87 -6.40
N ALA A 29 -3.28 -27.04 -5.83
CA ALA A 29 -4.38 -27.21 -4.87
C ALA A 29 -4.15 -26.48 -3.55
N SER A 30 -2.88 -26.24 -3.15
CA SER A 30 -2.55 -25.50 -1.93
C SER A 30 -2.72 -23.99 -2.07
N VAL A 31 -2.82 -23.46 -3.28
CA VAL A 31 -2.92 -22.01 -3.52
C VAL A 31 -4.19 -21.42 -2.91
N SER A 32 -5.36 -22.04 -3.15
CA SER A 32 -6.64 -21.50 -2.64
C SER A 32 -6.70 -21.45 -1.10
N PRO A 33 -6.30 -22.49 -0.35
CA PRO A 33 -6.18 -22.39 1.12
C PRO A 33 -5.21 -21.30 1.60
N ILE A 34 -4.09 -21.09 0.89
CA ILE A 34 -3.13 -20.03 1.26
C ILE A 34 -3.72 -18.63 0.97
N LEU A 35 -4.45 -18.48 -0.13
CA LEU A 35 -5.20 -17.25 -0.42
C LEU A 35 -6.35 -17.01 0.58
N LEU A 36 -6.90 -18.06 1.20
CA LEU A 36 -7.83 -17.89 2.32
C LEU A 36 -7.12 -17.29 3.54
N VAL A 37 -5.88 -17.72 3.85
CA VAL A 37 -5.04 -17.12 4.90
C VAL A 37 -4.75 -15.64 4.57
N PHE A 38 -4.41 -15.34 3.31
CA PHE A 38 -4.27 -13.97 2.84
C PHE A 38 -5.56 -13.15 3.09
N GLY A 39 -6.72 -13.69 2.69
CA GLY A 39 -8.03 -13.06 2.86
C GLY A 39 -8.42 -12.80 4.32
N ALA A 40 -8.10 -13.73 5.23
CA ALA A 40 -8.24 -13.52 6.66
C ALA A 40 -7.34 -12.35 7.12
N GLY A 41 -6.11 -12.30 6.60
CA GLY A 41 -5.19 -11.17 6.78
C GLY A 41 -5.81 -9.85 6.32
N LEU A 42 -6.42 -9.80 5.13
CA LEU A 42 -7.08 -8.59 4.63
C LEU A 42 -8.15 -8.07 5.59
N THR A 43 -8.97 -8.98 6.10
CA THR A 43 -10.06 -8.66 7.04
C THR A 43 -9.50 -8.05 8.33
N VAL A 44 -8.50 -8.70 8.93
CA VAL A 44 -7.84 -8.21 10.14
C VAL A 44 -7.16 -6.86 9.88
N GLY A 45 -6.45 -6.75 8.76
CA GLY A 45 -5.75 -5.55 8.33
C GLY A 45 -6.68 -4.36 8.19
N ASN A 46 -7.81 -4.52 7.51
CA ASN A 46 -8.77 -3.44 7.28
C ASN A 46 -9.31 -2.86 8.60
N VAL A 47 -9.68 -3.74 9.54
CA VAL A 47 -10.18 -3.33 10.88
C VAL A 47 -9.06 -2.68 11.70
N ALA A 48 -7.86 -3.28 11.71
CA ALA A 48 -6.72 -2.75 12.45
C ALA A 48 -6.27 -1.38 11.90
N GLY A 49 -6.23 -1.22 10.58
CA GLY A 49 -5.90 0.02 9.89
C GLY A 49 -6.90 1.13 10.17
N GLY A 50 -8.20 0.83 10.18
CA GLY A 50 -9.25 1.77 10.60
C GLY A 50 -9.05 2.25 12.03
N ARG A 51 -8.94 1.31 12.98
CA ARG A 51 -8.68 1.63 14.40
C ARG A 51 -7.38 2.39 14.62
N PHE A 52 -6.37 2.17 13.79
CA PHE A 52 -5.13 2.93 13.87
C PHE A 52 -5.31 4.36 13.34
N ALA A 53 -6.06 4.52 12.24
CA ALA A 53 -6.39 5.83 11.68
C ALA A 53 -7.20 6.70 12.66
N ASP A 54 -8.10 6.10 13.43
CA ASP A 54 -8.89 6.79 14.46
C ASP A 54 -8.01 7.41 15.56
N ARG A 55 -6.88 6.78 15.90
CA ARG A 55 -5.91 7.28 16.89
C ARG A 55 -4.99 8.37 16.33
N GLY A 56 -4.98 8.58 15.03
CA GLY A 56 -4.16 9.60 14.38
C GLY A 56 -3.83 9.26 12.92
N LEU A 57 -4.54 9.91 12.00
CA LEU A 57 -4.45 9.65 10.57
C LEU A 57 -3.03 9.72 9.99
N ALA A 58 -2.26 10.76 10.32
CA ALA A 58 -0.91 10.93 9.79
C ALA A 58 0.04 9.81 10.25
N ARG A 59 -0.05 9.44 11.54
CA ARG A 59 0.72 8.32 12.13
C ARG A 59 0.31 7.00 11.50
N ALA A 60 -0.99 6.77 11.31
CA ALA A 60 -1.50 5.56 10.69
C ALA A 60 -1.06 5.43 9.23
N LEU A 61 -1.12 6.51 8.45
CA LEU A 61 -0.69 6.53 7.06
C LEU A 61 0.79 6.16 6.92
N ILE A 62 1.67 6.81 7.69
CA ILE A 62 3.11 6.53 7.66
C ILE A 62 3.38 5.11 8.18
N GLY A 63 2.81 4.76 9.33
CA GLY A 63 3.07 3.48 10.00
C GLY A 63 2.62 2.28 9.18
N THR A 64 1.46 2.35 8.52
CA THR A 64 0.95 1.25 7.69
C THR A 64 1.74 1.10 6.39
N LEU A 65 2.11 2.21 5.72
CA LEU A 65 2.95 2.16 4.52
C LEU A 65 4.38 1.67 4.84
N ALA A 66 4.97 2.11 5.94
CA ALA A 66 6.27 1.63 6.41
C ALA A 66 6.21 0.14 6.80
N GLY A 67 5.18 -0.26 7.54
CA GLY A 67 4.95 -1.66 7.91
C GLY A 67 4.79 -2.55 6.68
N LEU A 68 4.02 -2.11 5.68
CA LEU A 68 3.89 -2.82 4.41
C LEU A 68 5.23 -2.96 3.68
N ALA A 69 6.02 -1.89 3.58
CA ALA A 69 7.35 -1.95 2.96
C ALA A 69 8.27 -2.94 3.68
N VAL A 70 8.26 -2.97 5.01
CA VAL A 70 9.03 -3.93 5.81
C VAL A 70 8.58 -5.37 5.55
N VAL A 71 7.26 -5.62 5.53
CA VAL A 71 6.73 -6.96 5.25
C VAL A 71 7.10 -7.42 3.84
N LEU A 72 7.07 -6.52 2.85
CA LEU A 72 7.48 -6.83 1.47
C LEU A 72 8.98 -7.17 1.38
N VAL A 73 9.85 -6.47 2.10
CA VAL A 73 11.27 -6.85 2.20
C VAL A 73 11.42 -8.21 2.89
N ALA A 74 10.71 -8.43 3.99
CA ALA A 74 10.77 -9.68 4.76
C ALA A 74 10.20 -10.90 4.00
N LEU A 75 9.37 -10.68 2.97
CA LEU A 75 8.81 -11.73 2.14
C LEU A 75 9.88 -12.39 1.24
N GLN A 76 10.89 -11.64 0.78
CA GLN A 76 11.93 -12.15 -0.12
C GLN A 76 12.72 -13.36 0.44
N PRO A 77 13.30 -13.32 1.65
CA PRO A 77 14.10 -14.46 2.16
C PRO A 77 13.26 -15.71 2.45
N VAL A 78 11.93 -15.59 2.59
CA VAL A 78 11.06 -16.73 2.90
C VAL A 78 10.43 -17.37 1.66
N LEU A 79 10.69 -16.87 0.45
CA LEU A 79 10.05 -17.36 -0.78
C LEU A 79 10.25 -18.87 -1.03
N GLY A 80 11.39 -19.42 -0.63
CA GLY A 80 11.69 -20.85 -0.76
C GLY A 80 11.22 -21.73 0.41
N LEU A 81 10.62 -21.14 1.46
CA LEU A 81 10.31 -21.84 2.69
C LEU A 81 8.80 -22.07 2.83
N LYS A 82 8.35 -23.33 2.70
CA LYS A 82 6.94 -23.69 2.66
C LYS A 82 6.11 -23.19 3.85
N MET A 83 6.52 -23.45 5.09
CA MET A 83 5.73 -23.02 6.25
C MET A 83 5.83 -21.51 6.51
N PRO A 84 7.03 -20.89 6.49
CA PRO A 84 7.17 -19.44 6.68
C PRO A 84 6.42 -18.60 5.66
N ILE A 85 6.39 -18.99 4.37
CA ILE A 85 5.72 -18.17 3.35
C ILE A 85 4.21 -18.09 3.57
N VAL A 86 3.57 -19.14 4.11
CA VAL A 86 2.12 -19.13 4.41
C VAL A 86 1.80 -18.10 5.49
N ALA A 87 2.58 -18.08 6.57
CA ALA A 87 2.44 -17.09 7.63
C ALA A 87 2.74 -15.67 7.11
N MET A 88 3.77 -15.54 6.27
CA MET A 88 4.15 -14.24 5.69
C MET A 88 3.10 -13.72 4.69
N ILE A 89 2.42 -14.58 3.94
CA ILE A 89 1.29 -14.20 3.08
C ILE A 89 0.12 -13.68 3.92
N GLY A 90 -0.18 -14.33 5.05
CA GLY A 90 -1.18 -13.81 5.99
C GLY A 90 -0.80 -12.42 6.51
N LEU A 91 0.46 -12.25 6.96
CA LEU A 91 0.98 -10.97 7.43
C LEU A 91 1.00 -9.90 6.33
N PHE A 92 1.32 -10.28 5.09
CA PHE A 92 1.23 -9.43 3.91
C PHE A 92 -0.20 -8.95 3.68
N GLY A 93 -1.20 -9.84 3.80
CA GLY A 93 -2.61 -9.45 3.74
C GLY A 93 -3.00 -8.43 4.82
N VAL A 94 -2.57 -8.65 6.06
CA VAL A 94 -2.77 -7.69 7.16
C VAL A 94 -2.16 -6.33 6.85
N ALA A 95 -0.88 -6.30 6.48
CA ALA A 95 -0.15 -5.07 6.21
C ALA A 95 -0.72 -4.32 5.01
N ALA A 96 -1.06 -5.04 3.93
CA ALA A 96 -1.63 -4.46 2.72
C ALA A 96 -2.96 -3.74 3.00
N PHE A 97 -3.91 -4.42 3.64
CA PHE A 97 -5.24 -3.84 3.87
C PHE A 97 -5.27 -2.86 5.04
N ALA A 98 -4.31 -2.90 5.96
CA ALA A 98 -4.16 -1.85 6.98
C ALA A 98 -3.91 -0.46 6.36
N THR A 99 -3.37 -0.38 5.14
CA THR A 99 -3.15 0.91 4.45
C THR A 99 -4.42 1.55 3.89
N VAL A 100 -5.48 0.77 3.64
CA VAL A 100 -6.66 1.19 2.86
C VAL A 100 -7.39 2.34 3.56
N ALA A 101 -7.76 2.15 4.83
CA ALA A 101 -8.51 3.15 5.60
C ALA A 101 -7.73 4.47 5.77
N PRO A 102 -6.44 4.48 6.19
CA PRO A 102 -5.64 5.71 6.24
C PRO A 102 -5.54 6.43 4.88
N LEU A 103 -5.34 5.72 3.78
CA LEU A 103 -5.25 6.31 2.44
C LEU A 103 -6.58 6.96 2.03
N GLN A 104 -7.70 6.27 2.24
CA GLN A 104 -9.03 6.78 1.90
C GLN A 104 -9.42 7.97 2.76
N LEU A 105 -9.24 7.89 4.09
CA LEU A 105 -9.55 8.99 5.01
C LEU A 105 -8.70 10.24 4.72
N ARG A 106 -7.47 10.05 4.26
CA ARG A 106 -6.59 11.17 3.90
C ARG A 106 -7.10 11.96 2.71
N VAL A 107 -7.60 11.28 1.67
CA VAL A 107 -8.20 11.95 0.52
C VAL A 107 -9.50 12.65 0.91
N LEU A 108 -10.35 11.97 1.69
CA LEU A 108 -11.62 12.54 2.16
C LEU A 108 -11.44 13.80 3.01
N LYS A 109 -10.47 13.82 3.94
CA LYS A 109 -10.19 15.02 4.75
C LYS A 109 -9.74 16.22 3.93
N LYS A 110 -9.12 16.00 2.76
CA LYS A 110 -8.59 17.07 1.91
C LYS A 110 -9.66 17.73 1.02
N ALA A 111 -10.78 17.04 0.78
CA ALA A 111 -11.83 17.50 -0.12
C ALA A 111 -12.93 18.37 0.54
N GLY A 112 -12.96 18.46 1.86
CA GLY A 112 -14.03 19.16 2.60
C GLY A 112 -15.42 18.49 2.47
N PRO A 113 -16.48 19.04 3.10
CA PRO A 113 -17.81 18.41 3.14
C PRO A 113 -18.48 18.23 1.78
N ALA A 114 -18.38 19.23 0.90
CA ALA A 114 -19.05 19.23 -0.40
C ALA A 114 -18.37 18.31 -1.44
N GLY A 115 -17.06 18.06 -1.30
CA GLY A 115 -16.27 17.29 -2.26
C GLY A 115 -16.11 15.80 -1.93
N ARG A 116 -16.64 15.31 -0.80
CA ARG A 116 -16.34 13.95 -0.29
C ARG A 116 -16.70 12.83 -1.27
N THR A 117 -17.87 12.89 -1.89
CA THR A 117 -18.34 11.85 -2.80
C THR A 117 -17.41 11.71 -4.01
N PHE A 118 -17.04 12.85 -4.62
CA PHE A 118 -16.11 12.89 -5.74
C PHE A 118 -14.69 12.46 -5.35
N ALA A 119 -14.22 12.90 -4.17
CA ALA A 119 -12.91 12.49 -3.67
C ALA A 119 -12.83 10.99 -3.34
N SER A 120 -13.92 10.41 -2.84
CA SER A 120 -14.03 8.97 -2.60
C SER A 120 -13.93 8.18 -3.90
N SER A 121 -14.71 8.56 -4.93
CA SER A 121 -14.68 7.86 -6.22
C SER A 121 -13.32 7.99 -6.91
N LEU A 122 -12.70 9.17 -6.86
CA LEU A 122 -11.35 9.39 -7.39
C LEU A 122 -10.30 8.54 -6.66
N ASN A 123 -10.43 8.36 -5.34
CA ASN A 123 -9.52 7.51 -4.59
C ASN A 123 -9.70 6.03 -4.93
N ILE A 124 -10.93 5.56 -5.17
CA ILE A 124 -11.18 4.20 -5.69
C ILE A 124 -10.57 4.02 -7.08
N ALA A 125 -10.70 5.02 -7.96
CA ALA A 125 -10.04 5.00 -9.27
C ALA A 125 -8.52 4.93 -9.13
N ALA A 126 -7.94 5.69 -8.20
CA ALA A 126 -6.51 5.65 -7.90
C ALA A 126 -6.04 4.28 -7.36
N PHE A 127 -6.86 3.60 -6.54
CA PHE A 127 -6.58 2.23 -6.11
C PHE A 127 -6.55 1.26 -7.29
N ASN A 128 -7.56 1.31 -8.18
CA ASN A 128 -7.61 0.45 -9.36
C ASN A 128 -6.46 0.72 -10.34
N LEU A 129 -6.07 1.99 -10.52
CA LEU A 129 -4.89 2.34 -11.30
C LEU A 129 -3.62 1.78 -10.64
N GLY A 130 -3.52 1.86 -9.31
CA GLY A 130 -2.45 1.21 -8.55
C GLY A 130 -2.39 -0.30 -8.83
N ASN A 131 -3.53 -0.99 -8.79
CA ASN A 131 -3.61 -2.43 -9.06
C ASN A 131 -3.09 -2.77 -10.47
N ALA A 132 -3.54 -2.03 -11.48
CA ALA A 132 -3.14 -2.22 -12.86
C ALA A 132 -1.64 -1.97 -13.06
N LEU A 133 -1.13 -0.84 -12.55
CA LEU A 133 0.29 -0.50 -12.65
C LEU A 133 1.18 -1.46 -11.86
N GLY A 134 0.73 -1.91 -10.69
CA GLY A 134 1.43 -2.88 -9.85
C GLY A 134 1.59 -4.22 -10.55
N ALA A 135 0.49 -4.76 -11.07
CA ALA A 135 0.47 -5.99 -11.85
C ALA A 135 1.37 -5.85 -13.10
N TRP A 136 1.22 -4.76 -13.85
CA TRP A 136 2.02 -4.50 -15.05
C TRP A 136 3.52 -4.39 -14.76
N ALA A 137 3.91 -3.67 -13.71
CA ALA A 137 5.30 -3.56 -13.29
C ALA A 137 5.89 -4.93 -12.88
N GLY A 138 5.09 -5.76 -12.20
CA GLY A 138 5.49 -7.14 -11.90
C GLY A 138 5.69 -7.98 -13.17
N GLY A 139 4.80 -7.85 -14.15
CA GLY A 139 4.91 -8.50 -15.45
C GLY A 139 6.20 -8.10 -16.19
N ILE A 140 6.50 -6.81 -16.25
CA ILE A 140 7.76 -6.32 -16.84
C ILE A 140 8.98 -6.93 -16.14
N ALA A 141 8.97 -6.99 -14.81
CA ALA A 141 10.07 -7.53 -14.03
C ALA A 141 10.25 -9.05 -14.23
N ILE A 142 9.17 -9.77 -14.56
CA ILE A 142 9.22 -11.19 -14.92
C ILE A 142 9.75 -11.37 -16.35
N ASP A 143 9.20 -10.62 -17.32
CA ASP A 143 9.49 -10.81 -18.75
C ASP A 143 10.89 -10.32 -19.15
N HIS A 144 11.35 -9.22 -18.57
CA HIS A 144 12.57 -8.52 -18.98
C HIS A 144 13.58 -8.33 -17.83
N GLY A 145 13.26 -8.86 -16.65
CA GLY A 145 13.96 -8.53 -15.43
C GLY A 145 14.40 -9.74 -14.61
N PRO A 146 14.68 -9.55 -13.32
CA PRO A 146 15.20 -10.58 -12.42
C PRO A 146 14.20 -11.69 -12.06
N GLY A 147 13.00 -11.71 -12.62
CA GLY A 147 12.02 -12.79 -12.45
C GLY A 147 11.17 -12.68 -11.18
N LEU A 148 10.40 -13.74 -10.91
CA LEU A 148 9.43 -13.83 -9.80
C LEU A 148 10.05 -13.55 -8.42
N ALA A 149 11.31 -13.95 -8.19
CA ALA A 149 11.97 -13.83 -6.89
C ALA A 149 12.25 -12.37 -6.47
N ALA A 150 12.29 -11.44 -7.43
CA ALA A 150 12.56 -10.03 -7.17
C ALA A 150 11.31 -9.20 -6.89
N LEU A 151 10.11 -9.74 -7.15
CA LEU A 151 8.86 -9.02 -6.99
C LEU A 151 8.65 -8.43 -5.58
N PRO A 152 9.01 -9.12 -4.47
CA PRO A 152 8.86 -8.52 -3.15
C PRO A 152 9.70 -7.24 -2.94
N LEU A 153 10.93 -7.22 -3.47
CA LEU A 153 11.80 -6.04 -3.39
C LEU A 153 11.32 -4.90 -4.29
N LEU A 154 10.88 -5.24 -5.52
CA LEU A 154 10.28 -4.25 -6.42
C LEU A 154 9.04 -3.62 -5.79
N ALA A 155 8.16 -4.44 -5.22
CA ALA A 155 6.99 -3.99 -4.48
C ALA A 155 7.37 -3.10 -3.30
N ALA A 156 8.37 -3.49 -2.51
CA ALA A 156 8.86 -2.70 -1.39
C ALA A 156 9.39 -1.33 -1.85
N ALA A 157 10.09 -1.26 -2.99
CA ALA A 157 10.57 0.00 -3.56
C ALA A 157 9.41 0.89 -4.02
N ILE A 158 8.40 0.32 -4.70
CA ILE A 158 7.20 1.05 -5.15
C ILE A 158 6.40 1.59 -3.94
N THR A 159 6.16 0.75 -2.93
CA THR A 159 5.51 1.17 -1.68
C THR A 159 6.34 2.21 -0.94
N GLY A 160 7.67 2.05 -0.91
CA GLY A 160 8.62 3.00 -0.33
C GLY A 160 8.55 4.38 -1.00
N ALA A 161 8.43 4.43 -2.33
CA ALA A 161 8.18 5.69 -3.04
C ALA A 161 6.84 6.31 -2.61
N GLY A 162 5.80 5.49 -2.43
CA GLY A 162 4.52 5.93 -1.87
C GLY A 162 4.64 6.53 -0.46
N LEU A 163 5.46 5.92 0.39
CA LEU A 163 5.77 6.39 1.74
C LEU A 163 6.54 7.72 1.70
N VAL A 164 7.55 7.86 0.84
CA VAL A 164 8.29 9.12 0.66
C VAL A 164 7.34 10.25 0.24
N VAL A 165 6.44 9.99 -0.73
CA VAL A 165 5.43 10.98 -1.15
C VAL A 165 4.50 11.35 0.01
N ALA A 166 4.09 10.38 0.85
CA ALA A 166 3.26 10.65 2.02
C ALA A 166 3.99 11.53 3.05
N LEU A 167 5.26 11.23 3.34
CA LEU A 167 6.10 12.03 4.24
C LEU A 167 6.29 13.46 3.74
N VAL A 168 6.60 13.63 2.45
CA VAL A 168 6.73 14.96 1.82
C VAL A 168 5.41 15.72 1.90
N SER A 169 4.27 15.08 1.57
CA SER A 169 2.96 15.73 1.65
C SER A 169 2.62 16.20 3.07
N LEU A 170 3.02 15.47 4.10
CA LEU A 170 2.76 15.85 5.50
C LEU A 170 3.68 16.99 5.97
N ARG A 171 4.94 17.01 5.50
CA ARG A 171 5.89 18.10 5.78
C ARG A 171 5.49 19.42 5.14
N LEU A 172 4.96 19.37 3.91
CA LEU A 172 4.50 20.57 3.21
C LEU A 172 3.28 21.21 3.88
N GLU A 173 2.44 20.42 4.56
CA GLU A 173 1.28 20.93 5.31
C GLU A 173 1.64 21.56 6.65
N THR A 174 2.82 21.26 7.20
CA THR A 174 3.30 21.82 8.47
C THR A 174 4.12 23.11 8.29
N ARG A 175 4.46 23.51 7.06
CA ARG A 175 5.03 24.82 6.80
C ARG A 175 3.92 25.87 6.90
N PRO A 176 3.98 26.82 7.85
CA PRO A 176 3.07 27.97 7.83
C PRO A 176 3.23 28.62 6.47
N ALA A 177 2.12 28.85 5.76
CA ALA A 177 2.12 29.82 4.67
C ALA A 177 2.68 31.10 5.28
N ALA A 178 3.89 31.51 4.85
CA ALA A 178 4.50 32.75 5.29
C ALA A 178 3.42 33.83 5.16
N ALA A 179 3.14 34.50 6.28
CA ALA A 179 2.00 35.38 6.45
C ALA A 179 1.91 36.35 5.26
N MET A 180 0.91 36.15 4.40
CA MET A 180 0.44 37.18 3.52
C MET A 180 -0.33 38.16 4.42
N VAL A 181 0.43 38.98 5.15
CA VAL A 181 -0.07 40.17 5.82
C VAL A 181 -0.46 41.12 4.70
N CYS A 182 -1.74 41.12 4.32
CA CYS A 182 -2.32 42.30 3.69
C CYS A 182 -2.39 43.36 4.77
N ASP A 183 -1.53 44.37 4.65
CA ASP A 183 -1.58 45.59 5.44
C ASP A 183 -2.87 46.37 5.09
N PRO A 184 -3.77 46.68 6.04
CA PRO A 184 -4.97 47.47 5.76
C PRO A 184 -4.74 48.99 5.65
N GLU A 185 -3.55 49.52 5.87
CA GLU A 185 -3.31 50.98 6.01
C GLU A 185 -2.87 51.72 4.73
N SER A 186 -3.50 51.50 3.58
CA SER A 186 -3.19 52.29 2.37
C SER A 186 -4.38 52.98 1.69
N VAL A 187 -5.49 53.22 2.39
CA VAL A 187 -6.55 54.11 1.90
C VAL A 187 -6.95 55.09 2.99
N MET A 188 -6.18 56.17 3.09
CA MET A 188 -6.60 57.45 3.66
C MET A 188 -6.51 58.51 2.58
#